data_AF-J9G478-F1
#
_entry.id   AF-J9G478-F1
#
_cell.length_a   1.000
_cell.length_b   1.000
_cell.length_c   1.000
_cell.angle_alpha   90.00
_cell.angle_beta   90.00
_cell.angle_gamma   90.00
#
_symmetry.space_group_name_H-M   'P 1'
#
loop_
_entity.id
_entity.type
_entity.pdbx_description
1 polymer ?
#
loop_
_entity_poly.entity_id
_entity_poly.type
_entity_poly.pdbx_seq_one_letter_code
_entity_poly.pdbx_strand_id
1 'polypeptide(L)'
;MHSPSDFFLITSVIYEQLPYYAYDVLKARGFSPYLPHYRRKVNRLLFRLVNYYRPKTLIEVGIGNGASIGYMRAACQTMESVTMKGRNREQTLRLLDEHLQRMQRVDCLHIAHTPYYREVFEQALPFMHAGSWMIVGGIYASAEKKAWWEQVVNHPQTVITFDLYDIGLVFFPEKRYKQHYLVNFL
;
A
#
# COMPACT_ATOMS: atom_id res chain seq x y z
N MET A 1 -25.79 -0.21 2.45
CA MET A 1 -25.51 -1.36 1.57
C MET A 1 -24.11 -1.18 0.98
N HIS A 2 -23.25 -2.20 1.03
CA HIS A 2 -21.90 -2.15 0.43
C HIS A 2 -21.99 -2.23 -1.10
N SER A 3 -21.10 -1.56 -1.83
CA SER A 3 -21.03 -1.74 -3.29
C SER A 3 -20.55 -3.16 -3.62
N PRO A 4 -21.02 -3.76 -4.73
CA PRO A 4 -20.55 -5.07 -5.20
C PRO A 4 -19.03 -5.15 -5.33
N SER A 5 -18.35 -4.06 -5.75
CA SER A 5 -16.89 -4.03 -5.87
C SER A 5 -16.18 -4.14 -4.52
N ASP A 6 -16.71 -3.49 -3.48
CA ASP A 6 -16.07 -3.44 -2.17
C ASP A 6 -16.31 -4.77 -1.43
N PHE A 7 -17.50 -5.33 -1.59
CA PHE A 7 -17.82 -6.68 -1.12
C PHE A 7 -16.92 -7.73 -1.79
N PHE A 8 -16.71 -7.63 -3.11
CA PHE A 8 -15.81 -8.53 -3.82
C PHE A 8 -14.36 -8.39 -3.34
N LEU A 9 -13.86 -7.16 -3.19
CA LEU A 9 -12.52 -6.92 -2.65
C LEU A 9 -12.35 -7.58 -1.28
N ILE A 10 -13.32 -7.40 -0.37
CA ILE A 10 -13.28 -8.00 0.97
C ILE A 10 -13.29 -9.53 0.88
N THR A 11 -14.26 -10.11 0.18
CA THR A 11 -14.49 -11.56 0.19
C THR A 11 -13.46 -12.33 -0.62
N SER A 12 -13.10 -11.83 -1.79
CA SER A 12 -12.33 -12.57 -2.80
C SER A 12 -10.86 -12.16 -2.86
N VAL A 13 -10.46 -11.06 -2.24
CA VAL A 13 -9.06 -10.60 -2.20
C VAL A 13 -8.54 -10.51 -0.77
N ILE A 14 -9.28 -9.87 0.14
CA ILE A 14 -8.83 -9.72 1.54
C ILE A 14 -8.93 -11.04 2.28
N TYR A 15 -10.07 -11.73 2.23
CA TYR A 15 -10.29 -12.98 2.96
C TYR A 15 -9.77 -14.25 2.27
N GLU A 16 -9.39 -14.18 1.00
CA GLU A 16 -8.79 -15.30 0.26
C GLU A 16 -7.64 -15.94 1.06
N GLN A 17 -7.53 -17.27 1.05
CA GLN A 17 -6.49 -18.03 1.75
C GLN A 17 -5.75 -19.04 0.85
N LEU A 18 -6.23 -19.26 -0.37
CA LEU A 18 -5.64 -20.21 -1.30
C LEU A 18 -4.17 -19.87 -1.63
N PRO A 19 -3.32 -20.88 -1.81
CA PRO A 19 -1.93 -20.67 -2.19
C PRO A 19 -1.83 -20.12 -3.61
N TYR A 20 -0.90 -19.19 -3.83
CA TYR A 20 -0.55 -18.67 -5.14
C TYR A 20 0.79 -19.25 -5.61
N TYR A 21 0.96 -19.32 -6.94
CA TYR A 21 2.12 -19.90 -7.64
C TYR A 21 3.49 -19.42 -7.11
N ALA A 22 3.59 -18.20 -6.59
CA ALA A 22 4.85 -17.61 -6.13
C ALA A 22 5.16 -17.83 -4.64
N TYR A 23 4.21 -18.33 -3.84
CA TYR A 23 4.33 -18.30 -2.38
C TYR A 23 5.46 -19.20 -1.85
N ASP A 24 5.69 -20.36 -2.45
CA ASP A 24 6.74 -21.28 -2.00
C ASP A 24 8.14 -20.72 -2.29
N VAL A 25 8.33 -20.14 -3.48
CA VAL A 25 9.56 -19.46 -3.87
C VAL A 25 9.85 -18.28 -2.95
N LEU A 26 8.84 -17.46 -2.66
CA LEU A 26 8.98 -16.30 -1.77
C LEU A 26 9.25 -16.70 -0.31
N LYS A 27 8.70 -17.82 0.14
CA LYS A 27 8.99 -18.37 1.47
C LYS A 27 10.43 -18.89 1.55
N ALA A 28 10.89 -19.59 0.51
CA ALA A 28 12.24 -20.13 0.44
C ALA A 28 13.33 -19.05 0.33
N ARG A 29 13.01 -17.90 -0.29
CA ARG A 29 13.96 -16.78 -0.45
C ARG A 29 14.59 -16.33 0.86
N GLY A 30 13.83 -16.40 1.97
CA GLY A 30 14.27 -15.92 3.28
C GLY A 30 14.41 -14.40 3.32
N PHE A 31 13.72 -13.77 4.27
CA PHE A 31 13.86 -12.33 4.51
C PHE A 31 14.43 -12.10 5.90
N SER A 32 15.30 -11.11 6.04
CA SER A 32 15.93 -10.81 7.33
C SER A 32 14.86 -10.49 8.38
N PRO A 33 14.84 -11.18 9.54
CA PRO A 33 13.89 -10.90 10.61
C PRO A 33 14.27 -9.66 11.42
N TYR A 34 15.51 -9.17 11.30
CA TYR A 34 16.05 -8.05 12.08
C TYR A 34 15.69 -6.67 11.52
N LEU A 35 15.20 -6.61 10.28
CA LEU A 35 14.73 -5.38 9.66
C LEU A 35 13.20 -5.28 9.79
N PRO A 36 12.63 -4.05 9.77
CA PRO A 36 11.19 -3.85 9.80
C PRO A 36 10.49 -4.67 8.69
N HIS A 37 9.41 -5.35 9.06
CA HIS A 37 8.68 -6.22 8.15
C HIS A 37 7.23 -6.40 8.59
N TYR A 38 6.36 -6.75 7.63
CA TYR A 38 5.02 -7.20 7.95
C TYR A 38 4.96 -8.70 8.24
N ARG A 39 3.89 -9.11 8.92
CA ARG A 39 3.49 -10.52 9.03
C ARG A 39 3.32 -11.12 7.64
N ARG A 40 3.62 -12.41 7.50
CA ARG A 40 3.51 -13.14 6.21
C ARG A 40 2.14 -12.99 5.56
N LYS A 41 1.06 -12.99 6.34
CA LYS A 41 -0.32 -12.81 5.83
C LYS A 41 -0.52 -11.46 5.12
N VAL A 42 0.13 -10.39 5.62
CA VAL A 42 0.06 -9.06 5.01
C VAL A 42 0.83 -9.08 3.69
N ASN A 43 2.04 -9.64 3.66
CA ASN A 43 2.79 -9.77 2.40
C ASN A 43 2.01 -10.57 1.34
N ARG A 44 1.31 -11.64 1.74
CA ARG A 44 0.40 -12.38 0.86
C ARG A 44 -0.78 -11.53 0.37
N LEU A 45 -1.36 -10.70 1.23
CA LEU A 45 -2.38 -9.74 0.82
C LEU A 45 -1.84 -8.71 -0.18
N LEU A 46 -0.65 -8.15 0.06
CA LEU A 46 -0.01 -7.22 -0.89
C LEU A 46 0.19 -7.87 -2.27
N PHE A 47 0.61 -9.14 -2.30
CA PHE A 47 0.65 -9.92 -3.53
C PHE A 47 -0.73 -9.98 -4.21
N ARG A 48 -1.78 -10.34 -3.47
CA ARG A 48 -3.14 -10.47 -4.04
C ARG A 48 -3.68 -9.15 -4.56
N LEU A 49 -3.45 -8.06 -3.84
CA LEU A 49 -3.85 -6.72 -4.28
C LEU A 49 -3.17 -6.35 -5.61
N VAL A 50 -1.85 -6.54 -5.72
CA VAL A 50 -1.13 -6.27 -6.97
C VAL A 50 -1.54 -7.23 -8.10
N ASN A 51 -1.79 -8.51 -7.80
CA ASN A 51 -2.28 -9.48 -8.78
C ASN A 51 -3.68 -9.11 -9.30
N TYR A 52 -4.55 -8.58 -8.43
CA TYR A 52 -5.91 -8.17 -8.76
C TYR A 52 -5.94 -6.85 -9.54
N TYR A 53 -5.31 -5.79 -9.03
CA TYR A 53 -5.36 -4.46 -9.63
C TYR A 53 -4.41 -4.28 -10.83
N ARG A 54 -3.35 -5.11 -10.91
CA ARG A 54 -2.32 -5.07 -11.95
C ARG A 54 -1.82 -3.64 -12.27
N PRO A 55 -1.32 -2.90 -11.26
CA PRO A 55 -0.82 -1.54 -11.48
C PRO A 55 0.33 -1.54 -12.49
N LYS A 56 0.42 -0.49 -13.32
CA LYS A 56 1.54 -0.27 -14.23
C LYS A 56 2.73 0.32 -13.48
N THR A 57 2.48 1.21 -12.52
CA THR A 57 3.49 1.86 -11.70
C THR A 57 3.28 1.59 -10.21
N LEU A 58 4.38 1.29 -9.51
CA LEU A 58 4.39 1.15 -8.06
C LEU A 58 5.58 1.88 -7.44
N ILE A 59 5.33 2.70 -6.43
CA ILE A 59 6.37 3.33 -5.62
C ILE A 59 6.26 2.80 -4.20
N GLU A 60 7.34 2.25 -3.64
CA GLU A 60 7.42 1.87 -2.23
C GLU A 60 8.42 2.76 -1.49
N VAL A 61 7.97 3.38 -0.39
CA VAL A 61 8.81 4.20 0.49
C VAL A 61 8.93 3.54 1.86
N GLY A 62 10.15 3.14 2.23
CA GLY A 62 10.47 2.44 3.47
C GLY A 62 10.54 0.92 3.32
N ILE A 63 11.43 0.43 2.44
CA ILE A 63 11.57 -0.99 2.01
C ILE A 63 11.67 -2.05 3.12
N GLY A 64 12.00 -1.67 4.36
CA GLY A 64 12.17 -2.62 5.46
C GLY A 64 13.17 -3.75 5.11
N ASN A 65 12.75 -5.00 5.28
CA ASN A 65 13.52 -6.19 4.90
C ASN A 65 13.35 -6.64 3.43
N GLY A 66 12.58 -5.90 2.63
CA GLY A 66 12.33 -6.18 1.21
C GLY A 66 11.25 -7.24 0.93
N ALA A 67 10.59 -7.79 1.97
CA ALA A 67 9.54 -8.79 1.77
C ALA A 67 8.32 -8.22 1.04
N SER A 68 7.84 -7.03 1.41
CA SER A 68 6.66 -6.41 0.80
C SER A 68 6.84 -6.23 -0.71
N ILE A 69 7.88 -5.52 -1.15
CA ILE A 69 8.17 -5.37 -2.59
C ILE A 69 8.46 -6.71 -3.27
N GLY A 70 9.11 -7.65 -2.59
CA GLY A 70 9.35 -8.98 -3.12
C GLY A 70 8.05 -9.70 -3.49
N TYR A 71 7.05 -9.65 -2.61
CA TYR A 71 5.72 -10.21 -2.87
C TYR A 71 5.00 -9.43 -3.98
N MET A 72 5.01 -8.09 -3.94
CA MET A 72 4.34 -7.27 -4.95
C MET A 72 4.91 -7.49 -6.36
N ARG A 73 6.24 -7.52 -6.53
CA ARG A 73 6.90 -7.79 -7.83
C ARG A 73 6.64 -9.20 -8.35
N ALA A 74 6.48 -10.18 -7.46
CA ALA A 74 6.16 -11.55 -7.88
C ALA A 74 4.73 -11.68 -8.44
N ALA A 75 3.82 -10.80 -8.02
CA ALA A 75 2.44 -10.76 -8.52
C ALA A 75 2.33 -10.14 -9.91
N CYS A 76 3.16 -9.14 -10.22
CA CYS A 76 3.16 -8.48 -11.52
C CYS A 76 4.59 -8.17 -11.98
N GLN A 77 5.16 -9.03 -12.84
CA GLN A 77 6.53 -8.89 -13.32
C GLN A 77 6.72 -7.73 -14.34
N THR A 78 5.64 -7.29 -14.97
CA THR A 78 5.65 -6.20 -15.95
C THR A 78 5.46 -4.81 -15.33
N MET A 79 5.21 -4.75 -14.02
CA MET A 79 5.01 -3.50 -13.29
C MET A 79 6.33 -2.74 -13.13
N GLU A 80 6.36 -1.49 -13.57
CA GLU A 80 7.47 -0.59 -13.25
C GLU A 80 7.41 -0.27 -11.75
N SER A 81 8.47 -0.58 -11.02
CA SER A 81 8.47 -0.43 -9.56
C SER A 81 9.74 0.21 -9.02
N VAL A 82 9.54 1.26 -8.22
CA VAL A 82 10.59 2.05 -7.57
C VAL A 82 10.53 1.81 -6.06
N THR A 83 11.69 1.68 -5.42
CA THR A 83 11.80 1.47 -3.96
C THR A 83 12.77 2.43 -3.32
N MET A 84 12.42 2.96 -2.15
CA MET A 84 13.20 3.98 -1.47
C MET A 84 13.37 3.64 0.01
N LYS A 85 14.56 3.85 0.59
CA LYS A 85 14.86 3.41 1.97
C LYS A 85 14.15 4.20 3.06
N GLY A 86 13.79 5.47 2.82
CA GLY A 86 13.13 6.30 3.84
C GLY A 86 13.99 6.65 5.06
N ARG A 87 15.33 6.70 4.93
CA ARG A 87 16.26 6.94 6.07
C ARG A 87 16.59 8.42 6.31
N ASN A 88 16.65 9.22 5.25
CA ASN A 88 16.92 10.65 5.29
C ASN A 88 15.72 11.37 4.67
N ARG A 89 15.16 12.34 5.40
CA ARG A 89 13.94 13.05 5.01
C ARG A 89 14.10 13.74 3.66
N GLU A 90 15.06 14.65 3.55
CA GLU A 90 15.27 15.46 2.34
C GLU A 90 15.55 14.61 1.11
N GLN A 91 16.43 13.61 1.25
CA GLN A 91 16.74 12.70 0.16
C GLN A 91 15.51 11.88 -0.25
N THR A 92 14.71 11.42 0.71
CA THR A 92 13.50 10.64 0.43
C THR A 92 12.45 11.49 -0.29
N LEU A 93 12.19 12.72 0.16
CA LEU A 93 11.18 13.57 -0.47
C LEU A 93 11.63 14.08 -1.84
N ARG A 94 12.93 14.34 -2.03
CA ARG A 94 13.49 14.72 -3.34
C ARG A 94 13.36 13.59 -4.36
N LEU A 95 13.82 12.39 -4.00
CA LEU A 95 13.73 11.23 -4.90
C LEU A 95 12.26 10.87 -5.20
N LEU A 96 11.36 11.05 -4.22
CA LEU A 96 9.94 10.84 -4.42
C LEU A 96 9.41 11.84 -5.46
N ASP A 97 9.78 13.12 -5.32
CA ASP A 97 9.42 14.16 -6.28
C ASP A 97 9.88 13.80 -7.69
N GLU A 98 11.15 13.47 -7.86
CA GLU A 98 11.75 13.12 -9.15
C GLU A 98 10.99 11.97 -9.82
N HIS A 99 10.60 10.95 -9.05
CA HIS A 99 9.84 9.81 -9.57
C HIS A 99 8.39 10.16 -9.88
N LEU A 100 7.72 10.94 -9.03
CA LEU A 100 6.34 11.40 -9.26
C LEU A 100 6.27 12.27 -10.53
N GLN A 101 7.18 13.23 -10.68
CA GLN A 101 7.30 14.09 -11.85
C GLN A 101 7.63 13.29 -13.11
N ARG A 102 8.49 12.27 -13.02
CA ARG A 102 8.79 11.41 -14.18
C ARG A 102 7.60 10.56 -14.60
N MET A 103 6.89 9.98 -13.64
CA MET A 103 5.77 9.06 -13.93
C MET A 103 4.49 9.80 -14.32
N GLN A 104 4.31 11.04 -13.86
CA GLN A 104 3.11 11.89 -14.01
C GLN A 104 1.83 11.32 -13.36
N ARG A 105 1.72 9.99 -13.23
CA ARG A 105 0.61 9.29 -12.59
C ARG A 105 1.13 8.05 -11.87
N VAL A 106 0.61 7.78 -10.68
CA VAL A 106 0.98 6.60 -9.87
C VAL A 106 -0.23 5.71 -9.70
N ASP A 107 -0.13 4.43 -10.07
CA ASP A 107 -1.21 3.47 -9.87
C ASP A 107 -1.22 2.92 -8.43
N CYS A 108 -0.05 2.62 -7.86
CA CYS A 108 0.09 2.13 -6.50
C CYS A 108 1.19 2.84 -5.73
N LEU A 109 0.86 3.47 -4.60
CA LEU A 109 1.85 3.98 -3.64
C LEU A 109 1.83 3.16 -2.36
N HIS A 110 2.97 2.63 -1.96
CA HIS A 110 3.13 1.92 -0.71
C HIS A 110 4.00 2.72 0.26
N ILE A 111 3.36 3.34 1.24
CA ILE A 111 3.99 4.01 2.38
C ILE A 111 4.28 2.93 3.43
N ALA A 112 5.44 2.28 3.30
CA ALA A 112 5.82 1.12 4.10
C ALA A 112 6.42 1.52 5.47
N HIS A 113 7.69 1.23 5.71
CA HIS A 113 8.37 1.49 6.97
C HIS A 113 9.16 2.80 6.91
N THR A 114 8.46 3.94 6.92
CA THR A 114 9.05 5.28 6.91
C THR A 114 8.45 6.18 8.00
N PRO A 115 9.24 7.01 8.70
CA PRO A 115 8.71 8.04 9.60
C PRO A 115 8.10 9.23 8.85
N TYR A 116 8.43 9.42 7.56
CA TYR A 116 7.98 10.56 6.75
C TYR A 116 6.65 10.28 6.04
N TYR A 117 5.77 9.51 6.69
CA TYR A 117 4.53 9.02 6.07
C TYR A 117 3.57 10.15 5.70
N ARG A 118 3.58 11.25 6.46
CA ARG A 118 2.71 12.42 6.19
C ARG A 118 3.15 13.10 4.90
N GLU A 119 4.43 13.43 4.81
CA GLU A 119 4.97 14.15 3.66
C GLU A 119 4.90 13.31 2.38
N VAL A 120 5.16 12.01 2.47
CA VAL A 120 5.02 11.09 1.33
C VAL A 120 3.57 11.05 0.82
N PHE A 121 2.60 11.03 1.73
CA PHE A 121 1.18 11.05 1.37
C PHE A 121 0.81 12.35 0.66
N GLU A 122 1.11 13.50 1.27
CA GLU A 122 0.77 14.83 0.72
C GLU A 122 1.42 15.06 -0.64
N GLN A 123 2.69 14.72 -0.81
CA GLN A 123 3.41 14.94 -2.06
C GLN A 123 2.90 14.07 -3.21
N ALA A 124 2.37 12.89 -2.90
CA ALA A 124 1.84 11.98 -3.91
C ALA A 124 0.39 12.29 -4.33
N LEU A 125 -0.41 12.94 -3.49
CA LEU A 125 -1.82 13.23 -3.75
C LEU A 125 -2.09 13.88 -5.13
N PRO A 126 -1.30 14.85 -5.62
CA PRO A 126 -1.52 15.46 -6.94
C PRO A 126 -1.34 14.50 -8.12
N PHE A 127 -0.67 13.36 -7.92
CA PHE A 127 -0.36 12.38 -8.97
C PHE A 127 -1.30 11.17 -8.93
N MET A 128 -2.24 11.15 -7.97
CA MET A 128 -3.25 10.10 -7.84
C MET A 128 -4.42 10.35 -8.78
N HIS A 129 -5.01 9.26 -9.26
CA HIS A 129 -6.14 9.28 -10.19
C HIS A 129 -7.20 8.26 -9.78
N ALA A 130 -8.30 8.19 -10.53
CA ALA A 130 -9.46 7.34 -10.20
C ALA A 130 -9.14 5.84 -10.00
N GLY A 131 -8.09 5.33 -10.67
CA GLY A 131 -7.61 3.95 -10.55
C GLY A 131 -6.46 3.78 -9.56
N SER A 132 -5.97 4.86 -8.96
CA SER A 132 -4.87 4.79 -8.01
C SER A 132 -5.33 4.29 -6.65
N TRP A 133 -4.38 3.70 -5.94
CA TRP A 133 -4.58 3.27 -4.56
C TRP A 133 -3.29 3.38 -3.76
N MET A 134 -3.43 3.53 -2.44
CA MET A 134 -2.30 3.55 -1.51
C MET A 134 -2.40 2.43 -0.48
N ILE A 135 -1.23 1.98 -0.05
CA ILE A 135 -1.04 1.13 1.12
C ILE A 135 -0.30 1.94 2.17
N VAL A 136 -0.85 2.03 3.37
CA VAL A 136 -0.24 2.69 4.51
C VAL A 136 0.12 1.65 5.55
N GLY A 137 1.42 1.47 5.81
CA GLY A 137 1.93 0.52 6.78
C GLY A 137 1.78 0.99 8.22
N GLY A 138 1.42 0.09 9.14
CA GLY A 138 1.47 0.33 10.57
C GLY A 138 0.61 1.51 11.01
N ILE A 139 -0.64 1.57 10.55
CA ILE A 139 -1.60 2.65 10.87
C ILE A 139 -1.83 2.80 12.39
N TYR A 140 -1.61 1.75 13.17
CA TYR A 140 -1.66 1.75 14.64
C TYR A 140 -0.29 1.60 15.33
N ALA A 141 0.82 1.86 14.63
CA ALA A 141 2.16 1.71 15.20
C ALA A 141 2.45 2.70 16.34
N SER A 142 1.77 3.85 16.38
CA SER A 142 1.83 4.83 17.46
C SER A 142 0.51 5.58 17.57
N ALA A 143 0.27 6.22 18.72
CA ALA A 143 -0.88 7.10 18.91
C ALA A 143 -0.89 8.25 17.89
N GLU A 144 0.29 8.79 17.58
CA GLU A 144 0.44 9.83 16.56
C GLU A 144 0.03 9.34 15.17
N LYS A 145 0.52 8.15 14.76
CA LYS A 145 0.22 7.61 13.44
C LYS A 145 -1.24 7.20 13.31
N LYS A 146 -1.85 6.73 14.41
CA LYS A 146 -3.30 6.49 14.49
C LYS A 146 -4.10 7.78 14.26
N ALA A 147 -3.75 8.85 14.98
CA ALA A 147 -4.42 10.14 14.80
C ALA A 147 -4.25 10.68 13.38
N TRP A 148 -3.07 10.49 12.77
CA TRP A 148 -2.87 10.83 11.36
C TRP A 148 -3.67 9.93 10.40
N TRP A 149 -3.81 8.64 10.67
CA TRP A 149 -4.65 7.75 9.86
C TRP A 149 -6.11 8.23 9.85
N GLU A 150 -6.64 8.68 10.99
CA GLU A 150 -7.97 9.30 11.05
C GLU A 150 -8.07 10.57 10.18
N GLN A 151 -6.99 11.35 10.07
CA GLN A 151 -6.92 12.49 9.14
C GLN A 151 -6.93 12.02 7.69
N VAL A 152 -6.19 10.97 7.33
CA VAL A 152 -6.21 10.37 5.99
C VAL A 152 -7.60 9.86 5.63
N VAL A 153 -8.28 9.18 6.56
CA VAL A 153 -9.67 8.73 6.37
C VAL A 153 -10.59 9.91 6.11
N ASN A 154 -10.39 11.06 6.77
CA ASN A 154 -11.23 12.24 6.59
C ASN A 154 -10.77 13.20 5.48
N HIS A 155 -9.63 12.96 4.84
CA HIS A 155 -9.05 13.84 3.82
C HIS A 155 -9.96 14.02 2.58
N PRO A 156 -10.16 15.24 2.03
CA PRO A 156 -11.14 15.48 0.95
C PRO A 156 -10.96 14.64 -0.32
N GLN A 157 -9.71 14.32 -0.68
CA GLN A 157 -9.41 13.49 -1.86
C GLN A 157 -9.56 11.98 -1.60
N THR A 158 -9.60 11.53 -0.34
CA THR A 158 -9.76 10.11 -0.03
C THR A 158 -11.24 9.74 -0.04
N VAL A 159 -11.57 8.72 -0.82
CA VAL A 159 -12.96 8.34 -1.04
C VAL A 159 -13.26 7.03 -0.34
N ILE A 160 -12.48 5.97 -0.59
CA ILE A 160 -12.69 4.68 0.08
C ILE A 160 -11.45 4.34 0.88
N THR A 161 -11.64 3.97 2.14
CA THR A 161 -10.56 3.50 3.01
C THR A 161 -10.91 2.17 3.66
N PHE A 162 -9.92 1.29 3.79
CA PHE A 162 -10.02 0.05 4.53
C PHE A 162 -8.97 0.03 5.63
N ASP A 163 -9.41 -0.16 6.86
CA ASP A 163 -8.57 -0.39 8.02
C ASP A 163 -8.44 -1.89 8.26
N LEU A 164 -7.22 -2.40 8.11
CA LEU A 164 -6.86 -3.82 8.27
C LEU A 164 -5.93 -4.02 9.48
N TYR A 165 -5.93 -3.09 10.43
CA TYR A 165 -5.06 -3.03 11.62
C TYR A 165 -3.55 -2.88 11.33
N ASP A 166 -2.96 -3.84 10.61
CA ASP A 166 -1.54 -3.80 10.25
C ASP A 166 -1.25 -2.77 9.14
N ILE A 167 -2.21 -2.61 8.23
CA ILE A 167 -2.13 -1.71 7.09
C ILE A 167 -3.48 -1.01 6.85
N GLY A 168 -3.44 0.17 6.25
CA GLY A 168 -4.60 0.86 5.70
C GLY A 168 -4.55 0.86 4.17
N LEU A 169 -5.69 0.69 3.52
CA LEU A 169 -5.82 0.91 2.07
C LEU A 169 -6.60 2.20 1.81
N VAL A 170 -6.19 2.96 0.79
CA VAL A 170 -6.82 4.22 0.40
C VAL A 170 -7.07 4.23 -1.10
N PHE A 171 -8.26 4.62 -1.52
CA PHE A 171 -8.67 4.66 -2.92
C PHE A 171 -9.30 6.01 -3.29
N PHE A 172 -9.19 6.40 -4.56
CA PHE A 172 -9.56 7.71 -5.09
C PHE A 172 -10.62 7.69 -6.23
N PRO A 173 -11.63 6.79 -6.24
CA PRO A 173 -12.60 6.73 -7.33
C PRO A 173 -13.43 8.03 -7.44
N GLU A 174 -13.53 8.59 -8.65
CA GLU A 174 -14.24 9.85 -8.91
C GLU A 174 -15.76 9.80 -8.62
N LYS A 175 -16.40 8.65 -8.82
CA LYS A 175 -17.88 8.52 -8.83
C LYS A 175 -18.42 7.73 -7.65
N ARG A 176 -17.84 7.93 -6.45
CA ARG A 176 -18.26 7.21 -5.24
C ARG A 176 -18.33 8.13 -4.03
N TYR A 177 -19.23 7.77 -3.11
CA TYR A 177 -19.33 8.43 -1.82
C TYR A 177 -18.21 7.98 -0.89
N LYS A 178 -17.88 8.86 0.05
CA LYS A 178 -16.86 8.60 1.05
C LYS A 178 -17.26 7.44 1.96
N GLN A 179 -16.40 6.44 2.10
CA GLN A 179 -16.64 5.23 2.88
C GLN A 179 -15.38 4.79 3.62
N HIS A 180 -15.56 4.35 4.87
CA HIS A 180 -14.51 3.79 5.70
C HIS A 180 -14.95 2.41 6.20
N TYR A 181 -14.09 1.41 6.00
CA TYR A 181 -14.35 0.03 6.38
C TYR A 181 -13.33 -0.44 7.40
N LEU A 182 -13.79 -0.78 8.60
CA LEU A 182 -13.00 -1.55 9.55
C LEU A 182 -13.19 -3.04 9.23
N VAL A 183 -12.14 -3.71 8.80
CA VAL A 183 -12.20 -5.11 8.38
C VAL A 183 -11.36 -5.95 9.34
N ASN A 184 -11.98 -6.97 9.91
CA ASN A 184 -11.29 -7.91 10.79
C ASN A 184 -10.33 -8.80 9.98
N PHE A 185 -9.12 -8.30 9.79
CA PHE A 185 -8.01 -8.97 9.12
C PHE A 185 -6.95 -9.36 10.18
N LEU A 186 -7.32 -10.24 11.11
CA LEU A 186 -6.42 -10.78 12.16
C LEU A 186 -5.81 -12.12 11.79
#